data_AF-A0A932KNZ4-F1
#
_entry.id   AF-A0A932KNZ4-F1
#
_cell.length_a   1.000
_cell.length_b   1.000
_cell.length_c   1.000
_cell.angle_alpha   90.00
_cell.angle_beta   90.00
_cell.angle_gamma   90.00
#
_symmetry.space_group_name_H-M   'P 1'
#
loop_
_entity.id
_entity.type
_entity.pdbx_description
1 polymer ?
#
loop_
_entity_poly.entity_id
_entity_poly.type
_entity_poly.pdbx_seq_one_letter_code
_entity_poly.pdbx_strand_id
1 'polypeptide(L)'
;VGMGAPGKLAYFFLTLPVVSFVIKLPISIGGLGIGEGGLVVGFIQGGMAYEEALALALVLSFLSLAVALAGGGVALLRPDGAGKGAAAGLPAR
;
A
#
# COMPACT_ATOMS: atom_id res chain seq x y z
N VAL A 1 5.65 -11.02 -22.82
CA VAL A 1 5.27 -9.66 -22.39
C VAL A 1 5.82 -9.47 -21.00
N GLY A 2 7.05 -8.95 -20.90
CA GLY A 2 7.87 -9.06 -19.69
C GLY A 2 8.35 -7.70 -19.21
N MET A 3 8.34 -7.50 -17.89
CA MET A 3 9.01 -6.43 -17.15
C MET A 3 10.55 -6.52 -17.24
N GLY A 4 11.10 -7.03 -18.35
CA GLY A 4 12.53 -7.31 -18.53
C GLY A 4 13.32 -6.16 -19.17
N ALA A 5 12.67 -5.06 -19.57
CA ALA A 5 13.38 -3.89 -20.08
C ALA A 5 13.93 -3.06 -18.91
N PRO A 6 15.24 -2.74 -18.88
CA PRO A 6 15.87 -2.06 -17.74
C PRO A 6 15.21 -0.71 -17.39
N GLY A 7 14.70 0.02 -18.40
CA GLY A 7 13.95 1.26 -18.18
C GLY A 7 12.59 1.05 -17.51
N LYS A 8 11.90 -0.07 -17.80
CA LYS A 8 10.58 -0.38 -17.20
C LYS A 8 10.70 -0.80 -15.74
N LEU A 9 11.79 -1.48 -15.38
CA LEU A 9 12.07 -1.88 -14.01
C LEU A 9 12.41 -0.66 -13.13
N ALA A 10 13.20 0.28 -13.66
CA ALA A 10 13.50 1.53 -12.96
C ALA A 10 12.24 2.35 -12.65
N TYR A 11 11.31 2.45 -13.61
CA TYR A 11 10.00 3.07 -13.39
C TYR A 11 9.23 2.41 -12.26
N PHE A 12 9.23 1.07 -12.20
CA PHE A 12 8.58 0.31 -11.14
C PHE A 12 9.11 0.69 -9.74
N PHE A 13 10.43 0.74 -9.59
CA PHE A 13 11.08 1.12 -8.34
C PHE A 13 10.89 2.60 -7.97
N LEU A 14 10.58 3.47 -8.93
CA LEU A 14 10.25 4.88 -8.69
C LEU A 14 8.78 5.07 -8.31
N THR A 15 7.88 4.32 -8.95
CA THR A 15 6.44 4.37 -8.66
C THR A 15 6.13 3.90 -7.24
N LEU A 16 6.74 2.81 -6.76
CA LEU A 16 6.45 2.27 -5.42
C LEU A 16 6.68 3.26 -4.25
N PRO A 17 7.82 3.94 -4.10
CA PRO A 17 8.05 4.88 -3.02
C PRO A 17 7.19 6.15 -3.15
N VAL A 18 6.97 6.64 -4.38
CA VAL A 18 6.11 7.81 -4.63
C VAL A 18 4.68 7.52 -4.21
N VAL A 19 4.14 6.38 -4.65
CA VAL A 19 2.77 6.00 -4.30
C VAL A 19 2.65 5.68 -2.81
N SER A 20 3.67 5.05 -2.21
CA SER A 20 3.70 4.83 -0.75
C SER A 20 3.66 6.13 0.05
N PHE A 21 4.30 7.20 -0.43
CA PHE A 21 4.21 8.52 0.19
C PHE A 21 2.80 9.11 0.07
N VAL A 22 2.19 9.00 -1.11
CA VAL A 22 0.83 9.49 -1.36
C VAL A 22 -0.21 8.72 -0.52
N ILE A 23 -0.07 7.41 -0.35
CA ILE A 23 -0.97 6.58 0.47
C ILE A 23 -0.92 6.98 1.95
N LYS A 24 0.22 7.49 2.44
CA LYS A 24 0.33 7.98 3.82
C LYS A 24 -0.33 9.33 4.04
N LEU A 25 -0.71 10.05 2.97
CA LEU A 25 -1.57 11.21 3.14
C LEU A 25 -2.91 10.69 3.73
N PRO A 26 -3.41 11.24 4.85
CA PRO A 26 -4.67 10.83 5.47
C PRO A 26 -5.90 11.31 4.67
N ILE A 27 -5.78 11.29 3.35
CA ILE A 27 -6.80 11.64 2.36
C ILE A 27 -7.59 10.40 1.92
N SER A 28 -7.13 9.19 2.28
CA SER A 28 -7.80 7.93 1.97
C SER A 28 -7.80 7.00 3.19
N ILE A 29 -8.91 6.28 3.38
CA ILE A 29 -9.05 5.25 4.42
C ILE A 29 -8.22 4.04 4.00
N GLY A 30 -7.08 3.84 4.67
CA GLY A 30 -6.19 2.70 4.42
C GLY A 30 -5.53 2.71 3.03
N GLY A 31 -5.56 3.84 2.31
CA GLY A 31 -4.99 3.94 0.96
C GLY A 31 -5.88 3.41 -0.17
N LEU A 32 -7.11 2.99 0.12
CA LEU A 32 -8.05 2.48 -0.89
C LEU A 32 -8.38 3.57 -1.93
N GLY A 33 -8.44 3.18 -3.20
CA GLY A 33 -8.67 4.07 -4.33
C GLY A 33 -7.45 4.92 -4.72
N ILE A 34 -6.92 5.74 -3.80
CA ILE A 34 -5.78 6.64 -4.11
C ILE A 34 -4.48 5.86 -4.32
N GLY A 35 -4.22 4.84 -3.50
CA GLY A 35 -3.04 3.99 -3.68
C GLY A 35 -3.10 3.18 -4.96
N GLU A 36 -4.26 2.60 -5.26
CA GLU A 36 -4.49 1.80 -6.46
C GLU A 36 -4.42 2.66 -7.72
N GLY A 37 -5.12 3.79 -7.73
CA GLY A 37 -5.08 4.76 -8.82
C GLY A 37 -3.67 5.31 -9.04
N GLY A 38 -2.93 5.57 -7.96
CA GLY A 38 -1.52 6.01 -8.02
C GLY A 38 -0.61 4.95 -8.66
N LEU A 39 -0.77 3.68 -8.29
CA LEU A 39 -0.04 2.56 -8.89
C LEU A 39 -0.36 2.42 -10.38
N VAL A 40 -1.65 2.46 -10.74
CA VAL A 40 -2.11 2.36 -12.13
C VAL A 40 -1.52 3.48 -12.98
N VAL A 41 -1.62 4.74 -12.52
CA VAL A 41 -1.07 5.90 -13.21
C VAL A 41 0.44 5.81 -13.37
N GLY A 42 1.16 5.30 -12.37
CA GLY A 42 2.61 5.10 -12.45
C GLY A 42 3.02 4.00 -13.44
N PHE A 43 2.32 2.86 -13.43
CA PHE A 43 2.64 1.73 -14.32
C PHE A 43 2.25 1.97 -15.77
N ILE A 44 1.15 2.69 -16.03
CA ILE A 44 0.80 3.11 -17.40
C ILE A 44 1.85 4.07 -17.96
N GLN A 45 2.35 5.02 -17.15
CA GLN A 45 3.46 5.89 -17.56
C GLN A 45 4.76 5.11 -17.83
N GLY A 46 4.95 3.96 -17.17
CA GLY A 46 6.02 3.00 -17.47
C GLY A 46 5.80 2.16 -18.74
N GLY A 47 4.70 2.39 -19.47
CA GLY A 47 4.37 1.68 -20.72
C GLY A 47 3.76 0.30 -20.51
N MET A 48 2.97 0.12 -19.45
CA MET A 48 2.11 -1.05 -19.20
C MET A 48 0.69 -0.77 -19.72
N ALA A 49 -0.02 -1.80 -20.17
CA ALA A 49 -1.44 -1.66 -20.53
C ALA A 49 -2.29 -1.38 -19.27
N TYR A 50 -3.43 -0.69 -19.42
CA TYR A 50 -4.28 -0.29 -18.30
C TYR A 50 -4.76 -1.52 -17.50
N GLU A 51 -5.16 -2.57 -18.21
CA GLU A 51 -5.68 -3.81 -17.65
C GLU A 51 -4.61 -4.54 -16.82
N GLU A 52 -3.37 -4.58 -17.32
CA GLU A 52 -2.23 -5.18 -16.60
C GLU A 52 -1.87 -4.36 -15.36
N ALA A 53 -1.83 -3.02 -15.49
CA ALA A 53 -1.52 -2.12 -14.38
C ALA A 53 -2.57 -2.19 -13.26
N LEU A 54 -3.85 -2.26 -13.64
CA LEU A 54 -4.97 -2.39 -12.70
C LEU A 54 -4.95 -3.74 -11.99
N ALA A 55 -4.75 -4.83 -12.74
CA ALA A 55 -4.63 -6.16 -12.15
C ALA A 55 -3.50 -6.21 -11.12
N LEU A 56 -2.35 -5.64 -11.45
CA LEU A 56 -1.20 -5.61 -10.55
C LEU A 56 -1.44 -4.74 -9.30
N ALA A 57 -2.04 -3.56 -9.48
CA ALA A 57 -2.41 -2.68 -8.36
C ALA A 57 -3.37 -3.38 -7.38
N LEU A 58 -4.38 -4.08 -7.90
CA LEU A 58 -5.33 -4.84 -7.09
C LEU A 58 -4.67 -6.01 -6.35
N VAL A 59 -3.79 -6.77 -7.02
CA VAL A 59 -3.05 -7.86 -6.38
C VAL A 59 -2.23 -7.35 -5.20
N LEU A 60 -1.56 -6.21 -5.36
CA LEU A 60 -0.77 -5.58 -4.29
C LEU A 60 -1.65 -5.10 -3.13
N SER A 61 -2.82 -4.53 -3.42
CA SER A 61 -3.81 -4.15 -2.40
C SER A 61 -4.32 -5.35 -1.62
N PHE A 62 -4.72 -6.42 -2.30
CA PHE A 62 -5.20 -7.64 -1.66
C PHE A 62 -4.12 -8.29 -0.79
N LEU A 63 -2.88 -8.33 -1.28
CA LEU A 63 -1.75 -8.84 -0.50
C LEU A 63 -1.52 -8.00 0.77
N SER A 64 -1.57 -6.67 0.65
CA SER A 64 -1.43 -5.75 1.78
C SER A 64 -2.55 -5.97 2.80
N LEU A 65 -3.79 -6.14 2.35
CA LEU A 65 -4.94 -6.45 3.20
C LEU A 65 -4.76 -7.81 3.90
N ALA A 66 -4.32 -8.85 3.18
CA ALA A 66 -4.10 -10.16 3.76
C ALA A 66 -3.02 -10.13 4.87
N VAL A 67 -1.92 -9.40 4.64
CA VAL A 67 -0.87 -9.20 5.66
C VAL A 67 -1.40 -8.41 6.86
N ALA A 68 -2.17 -7.35 6.62
CA ALA A 68 -2.78 -6.56 7.69
C ALA A 68 -3.76 -7.39 8.55
N LEU A 69 -4.57 -8.24 7.92
CA LEU A 69 -5.48 -9.16 8.61
C LEU A 69 -4.72 -10.22 9.40
N ALA A 70 -3.64 -10.78 8.86
CA ALA A 70 -2.79 -11.71 9.59
C ALA A 70 -2.16 -11.05 10.83
N GLY A 71 -1.61 -9.84 10.67
CA GLY A 71 -1.06 -9.06 11.78
C GLY A 71 -2.12 -8.69 12.83
N GLY A 72 -3.30 -8.27 12.39
CA GLY A 72 -4.45 -8.00 13.25
C GLY A 72 -4.92 -9.25 14.01
N GLY A 73 -4.97 -10.40 13.33
CA GLY A 73 -5.30 -11.68 13.95
C GLY A 73 -4.30 -12.07 15.04
N VAL A 74 -3.00 -11.94 14.78
CA VAL A 74 -1.96 -12.17 15.80
C VAL A 74 -2.10 -11.20 16.98
N ALA A 75 -2.40 -9.93 16.73
CA ALA A 75 -2.61 -8.93 17.78
C ALA A 75 -3.82 -9.26 18.67
N LEU A 76 -4.91 -9.79 18.09
CA LEU A 76 -6.10 -10.21 18.83
C LEU A 76 -5.89 -11.48 19.65
N LEU A 77 -5.04 -12.39 19.17
CA LEU A 77 -4.76 -13.67 19.83
C LEU A 77 -3.68 -13.57 20.93
N ARG A 78 -2.99 -12.44 21.06
CA ARG A 78 -2.05 -12.21 22.16
C ARG A 78 -2.81 -11.90 23.45
N PRO A 79 -2.64 -12.70 24.53
CA PRO A 79 -3.28 -12.48 25.83
C PRO A 79 -2.64 -11.37 26.67
N ASP A 80 -1.93 -10.43 26.04
CA ASP A 80 -1.50 -9.20 26.69
C ASP A 80 -2.61 -8.17 26.52
N GLY A 81 -3.33 -7.93 27.61
CA GLY A 81 -4.57 -7.16 27.63
C GLY A 81 -4.50 -5.87 26.84
N ALA A 82 -5.45 -5.75 25.91
CA ALA A 82 -6.08 -4.52 25.47
C ALA A 82 -5.16 -3.45 24.85
N GLY A 83 -5.59 -2.95 23.69
CA GLY A 83 -5.21 -1.63 23.22
C GLY A 83 -5.53 -0.54 24.26
N LYS A 84 -4.57 -0.21 25.11
CA LYS A 84 -4.58 0.97 25.95
C LYS A 84 -3.32 1.79 25.67
N GLY A 85 -3.46 2.87 24.88
CA GLY A 85 -2.69 4.09 25.20
C GLY A 85 -1.66 4.64 24.21
N ALA A 86 -1.57 4.25 22.93
CA ALA A 86 -0.66 4.97 22.02
C ALA A 86 -1.17 6.37 21.58
N ALA A 87 -2.47 6.66 21.76
CA ALA A 87 -3.06 7.96 21.42
C ALA A 87 -3.83 8.63 22.59
N ALA A 88 -3.75 8.09 23.81
CA ALA A 88 -4.50 8.61 24.97
C ALA A 88 -3.61 8.93 26.18
N GLY A 89 -2.35 9.29 25.94
CA GLY A 89 -1.35 9.47 27.01
C GLY A 89 -0.23 10.45 26.70
N LEU A 90 -0.47 11.52 25.92
CA LEU A 90 0.43 12.67 26.00
C LEU A 90 0.06 13.44 27.27
N PRO A 91 0.91 13.50 28.31
CA PRO A 91 0.66 14.39 29.43
C PRO A 91 0.64 15.83 28.91
N ALA A 92 -0.43 16.55 29.21
CA ALA A 92 -0.42 18.01 29.16
C ALA A 92 0.77 18.49 30.00
N ARG A 93 1.76 19.07 29.32
CA ARG A 93 2.84 19.84 29.94
C ARG A 93 2.65 21.28 29.53
#